data_AF-A0AA43C436-F1
#
_entry.id   AF-A0AA43C436-F1
#
_cell.length_a   1.000
_cell.length_b   1.000
_cell.length_c   1.000
_cell.angle_alpha   90.00
_cell.angle_beta   90.00
_cell.angle_gamma   90.00
#
_symmetry.space_group_name_H-M   'P 1'
#
loop_
_entity.id
_entity.type
_entity.pdbx_description
1 polymer ?
#
loop_
_entity_poly.entity_id
_entity_poly.type
_entity_poly.pdbx_seq_one_letter_code
_entity_poly.pdbx_strand_id
1 'polypeptide(L)'
;MRWLLVPAEWRELKRIDSPAAAVNFIESFWRLRDPDPATAENELREQFAARVEAADQLYGEGEVRGSLTDRGRALILLGPPPHMSLTSEEALAWKPGRRSRQRATTREVRLEIWRYQEDELPAKMVRVLRAADLEPSVELKFRLGRRGAQLAEGENALILVSRLALVRE
;
A
#
# COMPACT_ATOMS: atom_id res chain seq x y z
N MET A 1 -3.30 -10.32 4.64
CA MET A 1 -3.96 -9.65 5.78
C MET A 1 -3.14 -8.51 6.38
N ARG A 2 -1.79 -8.58 6.45
CA ARG A 2 -0.92 -7.55 7.06
C ARG A 2 -1.34 -6.10 6.80
N TRP A 3 -1.66 -5.74 5.56
CA TRP A 3 -1.99 -4.37 5.15
C TRP A 3 -3.37 -3.88 5.59
N LEU A 4 -4.22 -4.80 6.06
CA LEU A 4 -5.55 -4.50 6.61
C LEU A 4 -5.60 -4.68 8.13
N LEU A 5 -4.50 -5.01 8.82
CA LEU A 5 -4.54 -5.16 10.27
C LEU A 5 -4.28 -3.80 10.93
N VAL A 6 -5.15 -3.37 11.85
CA VAL A 6 -4.80 -2.24 12.73
C VAL A 6 -3.67 -2.64 13.68
N PRO A 7 -2.93 -1.67 14.27
CA PRO A 7 -1.87 -1.97 15.24
C PRO A 7 -2.33 -2.81 16.45
N ALA A 8 -3.61 -2.74 16.85
CA ALA A 8 -4.15 -3.57 17.93
C ALA A 8 -4.32 -5.03 17.49
N GLU A 9 -5.00 -5.28 16.37
CA GLU A 9 -5.17 -6.59 15.75
C GLU A 9 -3.84 -7.26 15.43
N TRP A 10 -2.85 -6.50 14.96
CA TRP A 10 -1.50 -7.04 14.71
C TRP A 10 -0.83 -7.52 16.00
N ARG A 11 -1.00 -6.80 17.11
CA ARG A 11 -0.48 -7.22 18.42
C ARG A 11 -1.21 -8.44 18.95
N GLU A 12 -2.52 -8.52 18.75
CA GLU A 12 -3.32 -9.68 19.12
C GLU A 12 -2.89 -10.92 18.34
N LEU A 13 -2.84 -10.84 17.00
CA LEU A 13 -2.42 -11.93 16.13
C LEU A 13 -1.03 -12.47 16.51
N LYS A 14 -0.10 -11.58 16.89
CA LYS A 14 1.25 -11.96 17.35
C LYS A 14 1.28 -12.70 18.68
N ARG A 15 0.26 -12.57 19.52
CA ARG A 15 0.16 -13.23 20.83
C ARG A 15 -0.54 -14.58 20.75
N ILE A 16 -1.20 -14.89 19.64
CA ILE A 16 -1.84 -16.17 19.40
C ILE A 16 -0.76 -17.24 19.17
N ASP A 17 -0.75 -18.26 20.01
CA ASP A 17 0.21 -19.36 20.01
C ASP A 17 -0.41 -20.70 19.56
N SER A 18 -1.74 -20.77 19.44
CA SER A 18 -2.47 -21.95 18.98
C SER A 18 -3.00 -21.80 17.55
N PRO A 19 -2.82 -22.82 16.68
CA PRO A 19 -3.40 -22.83 15.34
C PRO A 19 -4.92 -22.61 15.32
N ALA A 20 -5.66 -23.21 16.27
CA ALA A 20 -7.12 -23.07 16.34
C ALA A 20 -7.54 -21.63 16.65
N ALA A 21 -6.82 -20.97 17.57
CA ALA A 21 -7.07 -19.57 17.90
C ALA A 21 -6.73 -18.64 16.70
N ALA A 22 -5.70 -18.98 15.92
CA ALA A 22 -5.34 -18.21 14.72
C ALA A 22 -6.42 -18.30 13.64
N VAL A 23 -6.98 -19.50 13.42
CA VAL A 23 -8.11 -19.70 12.48
C VAL A 23 -9.31 -18.87 12.93
N ASN A 24 -9.71 -18.96 14.21
CA ASN A 24 -10.84 -18.19 14.74
C ASN A 24 -10.66 -16.67 14.59
N PHE A 25 -9.44 -16.18 14.81
CA PHE A 25 -9.11 -14.77 14.61
C PHE A 25 -9.26 -14.39 13.13
N ILE A 26 -8.71 -15.17 12.20
CA ILE A 26 -8.78 -14.91 10.76
C ILE A 26 -10.23 -14.93 10.26
N GLU A 27 -11.02 -15.91 10.66
CA GLU A 27 -12.43 -16.00 10.30
C GLU A 27 -13.23 -14.81 10.83
N SER A 28 -13.02 -14.45 12.09
CA SER A 28 -13.69 -13.29 12.69
C SER A 28 -13.26 -11.99 12.03
N PHE A 29 -11.98 -11.85 11.69
CA PHE A 29 -11.44 -10.69 10.99
C PHE A 29 -12.15 -10.45 9.65
N TRP A 30 -12.33 -11.52 8.86
CA TRP A 30 -13.00 -11.43 7.55
C TRP A 30 -14.51 -11.26 7.70
N ARG A 31 -15.16 -12.02 8.57
CA ARG A 31 -16.61 -11.89 8.84
C ARG A 31 -17.00 -10.47 9.26
N LEU A 32 -16.17 -9.80 10.06
CA LEU A 32 -16.39 -8.41 10.46
C LEU A 32 -16.21 -7.41 9.32
N ARG A 33 -15.58 -7.79 8.21
CA ARG A 33 -15.32 -6.92 7.05
C ARG A 33 -16.04 -7.39 5.79
N ASP A 34 -17.01 -8.29 5.96
CA ASP A 34 -17.90 -8.74 4.91
C ASP A 34 -18.79 -7.59 4.43
N PRO A 35 -18.66 -7.14 3.16
CA PRO A 35 -19.53 -6.11 2.62
C PRO A 35 -20.97 -6.60 2.46
N ASP A 36 -21.16 -7.86 2.08
CA ASP A 36 -22.49 -8.45 1.90
C ASP A 36 -22.59 -9.82 2.59
N PRO A 37 -22.99 -9.86 3.88
CA PRO A 37 -23.17 -11.11 4.61
C PRO A 37 -24.27 -12.04 4.04
N ALA A 38 -25.04 -11.59 3.05
CA ALA A 38 -26.07 -12.41 2.41
C ALA A 38 -25.47 -13.37 1.37
N THR A 39 -24.25 -13.14 0.91
CA THR A 39 -23.54 -14.06 0.02
C THR A 39 -22.83 -15.13 0.84
N ALA A 40 -22.52 -16.27 0.19
CA ALA A 40 -21.84 -17.38 0.86
C ALA A 40 -20.34 -17.10 1.07
N GLU A 41 -19.77 -16.21 0.25
CA GLU A 41 -18.34 -15.93 0.20
C GLU A 41 -18.10 -14.44 0.47
N ASN A 42 -17.08 -14.14 1.24
CA ASN A 42 -16.72 -12.77 1.58
C ASN A 42 -16.00 -12.10 0.40
N GLU A 43 -16.66 -11.16 -0.30
CA GLU A 43 -16.13 -10.56 -1.54
C GLU A 43 -14.86 -9.76 -1.28
N LEU A 44 -14.76 -9.11 -0.11
CA LEU A 44 -13.56 -8.37 0.26
C LEU A 44 -12.36 -9.32 0.43
N ARG A 45 -12.58 -10.49 1.04
CA ARG A 45 -11.55 -11.51 1.21
C ARG A 45 -11.10 -12.06 -0.14
N GLU A 46 -12.04 -12.34 -1.04
CA GLU A 46 -11.74 -12.84 -2.38
C GLU A 46 -10.93 -11.81 -3.19
N GLN A 47 -11.41 -10.56 -3.25
CA GLN A 47 -10.70 -9.49 -3.93
C GLN A 47 -9.30 -9.26 -3.33
N PHE A 48 -9.18 -9.29 -2.00
CA PHE A 48 -7.89 -9.17 -1.32
C PHE A 48 -6.94 -10.31 -1.71
N ALA A 49 -7.43 -11.56 -1.74
CA ALA A 49 -6.62 -12.72 -2.11
C ALA A 49 -6.14 -12.62 -3.57
N ALA A 50 -7.03 -12.24 -4.50
CA ALA A 50 -6.69 -12.02 -5.90
C ALA A 50 -5.60 -10.94 -6.07
N ARG A 51 -5.69 -9.84 -5.32
CA ARG A 51 -4.68 -8.77 -5.35
C ARG A 51 -3.34 -9.19 -4.73
N VAL A 52 -3.35 -10.04 -3.71
CA VAL A 52 -2.11 -10.62 -3.14
C VAL A 52 -1.40 -11.47 -4.17
N GLU A 53 -2.13 -12.33 -4.87
CA GLU A 53 -1.56 -13.17 -5.93
C GLU A 53 -1.00 -12.31 -7.07
N ALA A 54 -1.77 -11.34 -7.56
CA ALA A 54 -1.31 -10.40 -8.58
C ALA A 54 -0.05 -9.63 -8.11
N ALA A 55 -0.01 -9.20 -6.85
CA ALA A 55 1.16 -8.51 -6.30
C ALA A 55 2.39 -9.42 -6.29
N ASP A 56 2.24 -10.68 -5.89
CA ASP A 56 3.33 -11.65 -5.87
C ASP A 56 3.87 -11.96 -7.28
N GLN A 57 2.99 -12.01 -8.28
CA GLN A 57 3.36 -12.23 -9.68
C GLN A 57 4.08 -11.02 -10.29
N LEU A 58 3.60 -9.80 -10.01
CA LEU A 58 4.08 -8.58 -10.67
C LEU A 58 5.27 -7.92 -9.98
N TYR A 59 5.33 -7.99 -8.65
CA TYR A 59 6.23 -7.16 -7.85
C TYR A 59 7.14 -7.95 -6.91
N GLY A 60 7.39 -9.23 -7.21
CA GLY A 60 8.39 -10.03 -6.51
C GLY A 60 9.80 -9.46 -6.67
N GLU A 61 10.57 -9.40 -5.59
CA GLU A 61 11.91 -8.81 -5.54
C GLU A 61 12.91 -9.77 -4.88
N GLY A 62 13.54 -10.62 -5.70
CA GLY A 62 14.42 -11.69 -5.19
C GLY A 62 13.65 -12.69 -4.34
N GLU A 63 14.03 -12.85 -3.07
CA GLU A 63 13.34 -13.72 -2.12
C GLU A 63 12.11 -13.05 -1.48
N VAL A 64 11.88 -11.77 -1.73
CA VAL A 64 10.74 -11.02 -1.18
C VAL A 64 9.52 -11.20 -2.08
N ARG A 65 8.46 -11.80 -1.51
CA ARG A 65 7.14 -11.88 -2.13
C ARG A 65 6.62 -10.49 -2.48
N GLY A 66 6.03 -10.34 -3.67
CA GLY A 66 5.59 -9.03 -4.15
C GLY A 66 4.50 -8.39 -3.29
N SER A 67 3.62 -9.18 -2.69
CA SER A 67 2.65 -8.72 -1.67
C SER A 67 3.29 -8.11 -0.42
N LEU A 68 4.59 -8.28 -0.20
CA LEU A 68 5.34 -7.67 0.90
C LEU A 68 6.11 -6.41 0.49
N THR A 69 6.15 -6.07 -0.81
CA THR A 69 6.81 -4.86 -1.31
C THR A 69 5.89 -3.65 -1.24
N ASP A 70 6.45 -2.45 -1.41
CA ASP A 70 5.67 -1.21 -1.38
C ASP A 70 4.67 -1.14 -2.55
N ARG A 71 5.05 -1.62 -3.74
CA ARG A 71 4.15 -1.70 -4.91
C ARG A 71 3.04 -2.72 -4.69
N GLY A 72 3.36 -3.89 -4.12
CA GLY A 72 2.35 -4.88 -3.78
C GLY A 72 1.38 -4.39 -2.71
N ARG A 73 1.87 -3.67 -1.69
CA ARG A 73 1.01 -2.99 -0.70
C ARG A 73 0.04 -2.01 -1.38
N ALA A 74 0.54 -1.17 -2.28
CA ALA A 74 -0.30 -0.24 -3.02
C ALA A 74 -1.36 -0.98 -3.87
N LEU A 75 -0.95 -2.00 -4.63
CA LEU A 75 -1.86 -2.83 -5.44
C LEU A 75 -2.95 -3.49 -4.58
N ILE A 76 -2.60 -4.00 -3.40
CA ILE A 76 -3.55 -4.65 -2.50
C ILE A 76 -4.59 -3.64 -1.98
N LEU A 77 -4.14 -2.44 -1.58
CA LEU A 77 -5.00 -1.44 -0.94
C LEU A 77 -5.84 -0.65 -1.93
N LEU A 78 -5.24 -0.18 -3.02
CA LEU A 78 -5.87 0.72 -3.99
C LEU A 78 -6.27 0.02 -5.29
N GLY A 79 -5.76 -1.19 -5.55
CA GLY A 79 -5.89 -1.83 -6.85
C GLY A 79 -4.84 -1.32 -7.85
N PRO A 80 -4.89 -1.81 -9.10
CA PRO A 80 -3.94 -1.41 -10.14
C PRO A 80 -4.08 0.08 -10.43
N PRO A 81 -2.96 0.79 -10.69
CA PRO A 81 -3.03 2.20 -11.02
C PRO A 81 -3.67 2.37 -12.41
N PRO A 82 -4.68 3.23 -12.55
CA PRO A 82 -5.26 3.54 -13.85
C PRO A 82 -4.29 4.38 -14.70
N HIS A 83 -3.49 5.22 -14.04
CA HIS A 83 -2.45 6.03 -14.66
C HIS A 83 -1.09 5.72 -14.05
N MET A 84 -0.18 5.19 -14.87
CA MET A 84 1.19 4.90 -14.48
C MET A 84 2.17 5.60 -15.44
N SER A 85 3.18 6.27 -14.88
CA SER A 85 4.24 6.91 -15.68
C SER A 85 5.62 6.69 -15.06
N LEU A 86 6.64 6.56 -15.90
CA LEU A 86 8.03 6.56 -15.47
C LEU A 86 8.65 7.94 -15.70
N THR A 87 9.38 8.44 -14.71
CA THR A 87 10.17 9.68 -14.82
C THR A 87 11.57 9.46 -14.26
N SER A 88 12.50 10.34 -14.58
CA SER A 88 13.77 10.44 -13.88
C SER A 88 13.97 11.85 -13.33
N GLU A 89 14.44 11.91 -12.09
CA GLU A 89 14.74 13.16 -11.41
C GLU A 89 16.22 13.22 -11.07
N GLU A 90 16.83 14.40 -11.23
CA GLU A 90 18.18 14.65 -10.75
C GLU A 90 18.16 14.93 -9.25
N ALA A 91 18.47 13.92 -8.43
CA ALA A 91 18.60 14.10 -7.00
C ALA A 91 20.02 14.59 -6.65
N LEU A 92 20.11 15.64 -5.84
CA LEU A 92 21.39 16.09 -5.28
C LEU A 92 21.96 15.01 -4.36
N ALA A 93 23.12 14.45 -4.70
CA ALA A 93 23.85 13.55 -3.81
C ALA A 93 24.67 14.37 -2.81
N TRP A 94 24.02 14.87 -1.76
CA TRP A 94 24.72 15.51 -0.65
C TRP A 94 25.52 14.46 0.14
N LYS A 95 26.84 14.66 0.27
CA LYS A 95 27.72 13.84 1.11
C LYS A 95 28.21 14.67 2.30
N PRO A 96 27.68 14.47 3.52
CA PRO A 96 28.16 15.22 4.69
C PRO A 96 29.61 14.81 5.02
N GLY A 97 30.49 15.80 5.27
CA GLY A 97 31.84 15.59 5.82
C GLY A 97 33.04 15.87 4.88
N ARG A 98 32.83 16.23 3.61
CA ARG A 98 33.93 16.65 2.72
C ARG A 98 34.08 18.18 2.75
N ARG A 99 35.12 18.69 3.41
CA ARG A 99 35.59 20.09 3.29
C ARG A 99 36.21 20.31 1.90
N SER A 100 35.41 20.55 0.85
CA SER A 100 35.95 21.08 -0.41
C SER A 100 34.87 21.58 -1.38
N ARG A 101 35.24 22.59 -2.17
CA ARG A 101 34.57 23.27 -3.30
C ARG A 101 34.07 22.36 -4.46
N GLN A 102 33.74 21.09 -4.23
CA GLN A 102 33.18 20.25 -5.28
C GLN A 102 31.70 20.56 -5.48
N ARG A 103 31.30 20.76 -6.75
CA ARG A 103 29.89 20.82 -7.15
C ARG A 103 29.15 19.60 -6.61
N ALA A 104 27.96 19.82 -6.08
CA ALA A 104 27.05 18.73 -5.74
C ALA A 104 26.92 17.81 -6.96
N THR A 105 27.21 16.52 -6.78
CA THR A 105 27.00 15.53 -7.84
C THR A 105 25.51 15.24 -7.90
N THR A 106 24.87 15.39 -9.06
CA THR A 106 23.52 14.90 -9.28
C THR A 106 23.56 13.39 -9.53
N ARG A 107 22.57 12.67 -9.02
CA ARG A 107 22.33 11.27 -9.33
C ARG A 107 20.96 11.16 -9.96
N GLU A 108 20.88 10.56 -11.13
CA GLU A 108 19.61 10.22 -11.76
C GLU A 108 18.88 9.18 -10.90
N VAL A 109 17.68 9.53 -10.45
CA VAL A 109 16.78 8.69 -9.68
C VAL A 109 15.57 8.40 -10.57
N ARG A 110 15.37 7.13 -10.91
CA ARG A 110 14.19 6.70 -11.65
C ARG A 110 13.01 6.56 -10.69
N LEU A 111 11.88 7.14 -11.06
CA LEU A 111 10.63 7.07 -10.33
C LEU A 111 9.55 6.44 -11.20
N GLU A 112 8.76 5.58 -10.59
CA GLU A 112 7.49 5.09 -11.12
C GLU A 112 6.38 5.79 -10.35
N ILE A 113 5.49 6.48 -11.06
CA ILE A 113 4.42 7.28 -10.47
C ILE A 113 3.09 6.63 -10.79
N TRP A 114 2.30 6.36 -9.75
CA TRP A 114 0.94 5.84 -9.83
C TRP A 114 -0.01 6.95 -9.42
N ARG A 115 -1.04 7.21 -10.24
CA ARG A 115 -2.06 8.23 -9.98
C ARG A 115 -3.44 7.61 -9.97
N TYR A 116 -4.24 8.07 -9.01
CA TYR A 116 -5.66 7.76 -8.87
C TYR A 116 -6.42 9.08 -8.74
N GLN A 117 -7.42 9.26 -9.60
CA GLN A 117 -8.38 10.35 -9.60
C GLN A 117 -9.57 10.02 -8.69
N GLU A 118 -10.42 11.01 -8.44
CA GLU A 118 -11.53 10.89 -7.49
C GLU A 118 -12.48 9.72 -7.77
N ASP A 119 -12.84 9.53 -9.04
CA ASP A 119 -13.75 8.47 -9.49
C ASP A 119 -13.15 7.05 -9.40
N GLU A 120 -11.84 6.98 -9.19
CA GLU A 120 -11.06 5.75 -9.06
C GLU A 120 -10.76 5.41 -7.59
N LEU A 121 -11.05 6.33 -6.66
CA LEU A 121 -10.83 6.15 -5.23
C LEU A 121 -12.05 5.54 -4.53
N PRO A 122 -11.83 4.79 -3.43
CA PRO A 122 -12.94 4.35 -2.58
C PRO A 122 -13.75 5.54 -2.06
N ALA A 123 -15.09 5.47 -2.16
CA ALA A 123 -15.99 6.58 -1.79
C ALA A 123 -15.77 7.10 -0.35
N LYS A 124 -15.43 6.22 0.60
CA LYS A 124 -15.09 6.61 1.98
C LYS A 124 -13.84 7.51 2.03
N MET A 125 -12.84 7.23 1.19
CA MET A 125 -11.62 8.04 1.11
C MET A 125 -11.93 9.42 0.53
N VAL A 126 -12.70 9.47 -0.56
CA VAL A 126 -13.15 10.72 -1.18
C VAL A 126 -13.87 11.61 -0.16
N ARG A 127 -14.80 11.05 0.63
CA ARG A 127 -15.50 11.78 1.69
C ARG A 127 -14.55 12.38 2.73
N VAL A 128 -13.54 11.61 3.17
CA VAL A 128 -12.57 12.07 4.18
C VAL A 128 -11.65 13.16 3.62
N LEU A 129 -11.15 13.01 2.38
CA LEU A 129 -10.31 14.01 1.74
C LEU A 129 -11.06 15.33 1.55
N ARG A 130 -12.29 15.27 1.04
CA ARG A 130 -13.17 16.45 0.90
C ARG A 130 -13.47 17.12 2.24
N ALA A 131 -13.76 16.34 3.30
CA ALA A 131 -14.02 16.89 4.63
C ALA A 131 -12.79 17.58 5.25
N ALA A 132 -11.59 17.22 4.81
CA ALA A 132 -10.34 17.84 5.20
C ALA A 132 -9.90 19.00 4.27
N ASP A 133 -10.76 19.41 3.32
CA ASP A 133 -10.45 20.41 2.28
C ASP A 133 -9.22 20.04 1.42
N LEU A 134 -9.04 18.75 1.18
CA LEU A 134 -8.00 18.20 0.32
C LEU A 134 -8.57 17.75 -1.02
N GLU A 135 -7.79 17.91 -2.09
CA GLU A 135 -8.12 17.37 -3.39
C GLU A 135 -8.23 15.83 -3.31
N PRO A 136 -9.33 15.22 -3.77
CA PRO A 136 -9.55 13.77 -3.68
C PRO A 136 -8.78 13.02 -4.78
N SER A 137 -7.46 13.13 -4.77
CA SER A 137 -6.55 12.40 -5.65
C SER A 137 -5.42 11.75 -4.84
N VAL A 138 -4.84 10.68 -5.38
CA VAL A 138 -3.69 10.00 -4.76
C VAL A 138 -2.59 9.87 -5.79
N GLU A 139 -1.41 10.38 -5.44
CA GLU A 139 -0.17 10.11 -6.16
C GLU A 139 0.77 9.30 -5.27
N LEU A 140 1.25 8.17 -5.78
CA LEU A 140 2.29 7.37 -5.17
C LEU A 140 3.54 7.44 -6.04
N LYS A 141 4.69 7.73 -5.45
CA LYS A 141 5.97 7.72 -6.15
C LYS A 141 6.83 6.60 -5.63
N PHE A 142 7.27 5.71 -6.50
CA PHE A 142 8.17 4.62 -6.19
C PHE A 142 9.55 4.89 -6.76
N ARG A 143 10.55 4.93 -5.90
CA ARG A 143 11.94 5.03 -6.28
C ARG A 143 12.45 3.67 -6.74
N LEU A 144 12.87 3.59 -7.99
CA LEU A 144 13.38 2.36 -8.58
C LEU A 144 14.87 2.20 -8.28
N GLY A 145 15.21 1.15 -7.54
CA GLY A 145 16.57 0.79 -7.17
C GLY A 145 17.02 -0.55 -7.75
N ARG A 146 18.29 -0.92 -7.49
CA ARG A 146 18.85 -2.22 -7.89
C ARG A 146 18.23 -3.40 -7.15
N ARG A 147 17.69 -3.17 -5.96
CA ARG A 147 17.13 -4.20 -5.07
C ARG A 147 15.61 -4.22 -5.07
N GLY A 148 14.97 -3.42 -5.92
CA GLY A 148 13.53 -3.23 -5.89
C GLY A 148 13.09 -1.78 -5.92
N ALA A 149 11.77 -1.58 -5.82
CA ALA A 149 11.14 -0.28 -5.75
C ALA A 149 10.73 0.05 -4.30
N GLN A 150 10.94 1.30 -3.89
CA GLN A 150 10.57 1.77 -2.56
C GLN A 150 9.63 2.96 -2.66
N LEU A 151 8.60 3.01 -1.82
CA LEU A 151 7.73 4.17 -1.72
C LEU A 151 8.55 5.38 -1.26
N ALA A 152 8.56 6.42 -2.09
CA ALA A 152 9.17 7.70 -1.82
C ALA A 152 8.14 8.70 -1.29
N GLU A 153 6.93 8.70 -1.86
CA GLU A 153 5.83 9.60 -1.50
C GLU A 153 4.49 8.85 -1.57
N GLY A 154 3.51 9.28 -0.76
CA GLY A 154 2.15 8.70 -0.74
C GLY A 154 1.83 7.79 0.46
N GLU A 155 2.72 7.67 1.45
CA GLU A 155 2.53 6.80 2.62
C GLU A 155 1.23 7.11 3.39
N ASN A 156 0.90 8.40 3.56
CA ASN A 156 -0.32 8.83 4.26
C ASN A 156 -1.59 8.37 3.54
N ALA A 157 -1.60 8.34 2.21
CA ALA A 157 -2.73 7.84 1.44
C ALA A 157 -2.94 6.35 1.66
N LEU A 158 -1.86 5.55 1.65
CA LEU A 158 -1.93 4.11 1.94
C LEU A 158 -2.37 3.84 3.37
N ILE A 159 -1.92 4.63 4.35
CA ILE A 159 -2.38 4.54 5.74
C ILE A 159 -3.87 4.87 5.83
N LEU A 160 -4.33 5.92 5.15
CA LEU A 160 -5.73 6.34 5.16
C LEU A 160 -6.63 5.26 4.58
N VAL A 161 -6.33 4.74 3.39
CA VAL A 161 -7.09 3.64 2.75
C VAL A 161 -7.11 2.40 3.64
N SER A 162 -5.95 2.01 4.17
CA SER A 162 -5.83 0.87 5.07
C SER A 162 -6.77 1.01 6.27
N ARG A 163 -6.87 2.20 6.89
CA ARG A 163 -7.79 2.45 8.01
C ARG A 163 -9.25 2.43 7.60
N LEU A 164 -9.58 3.03 6.46
CA LEU A 164 -10.97 3.12 5.98
C LEU A 164 -11.53 1.76 5.57
N ALA A 165 -10.69 0.85 5.08
CA ALA A 165 -11.05 -0.53 4.82
C ALA A 165 -11.47 -1.31 6.10
N LEU A 166 -11.26 -0.74 7.29
CA LEU A 166 -11.53 -1.39 8.60
C LEU A 166 -12.76 -0.83 9.29
N VAL A 167 -13.31 0.27 8.80
CA VAL A 167 -14.49 0.92 9.37
C VAL A 167 -15.72 0.38 8.63
N ARG A 168 -16.57 -0.37 9.34
CA ARG A 168 -17.91 -0.77 8.85
C ARG A 168 -18.76 0.46 8.54
N GLU A 169 -19.67 0.32 7.58
CA GLU A 169 -20.74 1.30 7.35
C GLU A 169 -21.79 1.25 8.46
#